data_AF-A0A257HK97-F1
#
_entry.id   AF-A0A257HK97-F1
#
_cell.length_a   1.000
_cell.length_b   1.000
_cell.length_c   1.000
_cell.angle_alpha   90.00
_cell.angle_beta   90.00
_cell.angle_gamma   90.00
#
_symmetry.space_group_name_H-M   'P 1'
#
loop_
_entity.id
_entity.type
_entity.pdbx_description
1 polymer ?
#
loop_
_entity_poly.entity_id
_entity_poly.type
_entity_poly.pdbx_seq_one_letter_code
_entity_poly.pdbx_strand_id
1 'polypeptide(L)'
;MSEDRIPDTPIFDRARQQRGYRLNKMAMGLGKPENRAAFKADERAYLDRFCLTEEEIGAVMRRDWREMVRLGGNVFYILKISAIDPARMTEIGAHQAGMDHETFLRERLGKV
;
A
#
# COMPACT_ATOMS: atom_id res chain seq x y z
N MET A 1 -8.82 -5.25 -25.76
CA MET A 1 -9.05 -5.23 -24.30
C MET A 1 -8.67 -6.62 -23.82
N SER A 2 -7.59 -6.78 -23.05
CA SER A 2 -7.00 -8.09 -22.74
C SER A 2 -7.97 -9.00 -21.96
N GLU A 3 -8.03 -10.27 -22.36
CA GLU A 3 -8.88 -11.35 -21.84
C GLU A 3 -8.49 -11.84 -20.42
N ASP A 4 -7.37 -11.35 -19.85
CA ASP A 4 -6.85 -11.80 -18.54
C ASP A 4 -7.27 -10.89 -17.37
N ARG A 5 -8.57 -10.62 -17.24
CA ARG A 5 -9.10 -9.83 -16.11
C ARG A 5 -9.74 -10.73 -15.06
N ILE A 6 -9.06 -10.89 -13.93
CA ILE A 6 -9.65 -11.46 -12.72
C ILE A 6 -10.52 -10.38 -12.06
N PRO A 7 -11.83 -10.64 -11.82
CA PRO A 7 -12.70 -9.67 -11.13
C PRO A 7 -12.10 -9.19 -9.81
N ASP A 8 -12.24 -7.90 -9.54
CA ASP A 8 -11.77 -7.21 -8.32
C ASP A 8 -10.27 -7.36 -8.01
N THR A 9 -9.48 -7.93 -8.91
CA THR A 9 -8.05 -8.17 -8.73
C THR A 9 -7.24 -7.28 -9.68
N PRO A 10 -6.71 -6.15 -9.21
CA PRO A 10 -5.89 -5.28 -10.05
C PRO A 10 -4.56 -5.96 -10.38
N ILE A 11 -4.41 -6.42 -11.63
CA ILE A 11 -3.13 -6.95 -12.14
C ILE A 11 -2.10 -5.82 -12.21
N PHE A 12 -0.91 -6.05 -11.63
CA PHE A 12 0.21 -5.11 -11.65
C PHE A 12 0.95 -5.14 -13.00
N ASP A 13 0.27 -4.67 -14.04
CA ASP A 13 0.80 -4.54 -15.40
C ASP A 13 1.70 -3.30 -15.58
N ARG A 14 2.21 -3.12 -16.80
CA ARG A 14 3.06 -1.98 -17.16
C ARG A 14 2.37 -0.63 -16.91
N ALA A 15 1.08 -0.51 -17.22
CA ALA A 15 0.36 0.75 -17.07
C ALA A 15 0.22 1.14 -15.60
N ARG A 16 -0.11 0.19 -14.72
CA ARG A 16 -0.14 0.41 -13.27
C ARG A 16 1.24 0.67 -12.68
N GLN A 17 2.26 -0.06 -13.14
CA GLN A 17 3.64 0.16 -12.71
C GLN A 17 4.08 1.60 -13.01
N GLN A 18 3.77 2.12 -14.20
CA GLN A 18 4.08 3.51 -14.56
C GLN A 18 3.31 4.50 -13.70
N ARG A 19 1.99 4.28 -13.52
CA ARG A 19 1.13 5.15 -12.70
C ARG A 19 1.63 5.26 -11.26
N GLY A 20 1.92 4.13 -10.61
CA GLY A 20 2.33 4.07 -9.21
C GLY A 20 3.84 4.13 -8.99
N TYR A 21 4.65 4.49 -9.99
CA TYR A 21 6.11 4.47 -9.90
C TYR A 21 6.62 5.27 -8.69
N ARG A 22 6.06 6.47 -8.47
CA ARG A 22 6.44 7.36 -7.36
C ARG A 22 6.12 6.74 -6.01
N LEU A 23 4.90 6.25 -5.82
CA LEU A 23 4.43 5.55 -4.62
C LEU A 23 5.32 4.35 -4.30
N ASN A 24 5.57 3.50 -5.29
CA ASN A 24 6.39 2.30 -5.14
C ASN A 24 7.85 2.64 -4.79
N LYS A 25 8.43 3.67 -5.43
CA LYS A 25 9.79 4.15 -5.17
C LYS A 25 9.93 4.74 -3.76
N MET A 26 8.93 5.51 -3.32
CA MET A 26 8.86 6.03 -1.95
C MET A 26 8.86 4.89 -0.94
N ALA A 27 7.95 3.92 -1.09
CA ALA A 27 7.84 2.80 -0.17
C ALA A 27 9.12 1.94 -0.17
N MET A 28 9.76 1.75 -1.33
CA MET A 28 11.07 1.09 -1.41
C MET A 28 12.17 1.79 -0.61
N GLY A 29 12.13 3.13 -0.54
CA GLY A 29 13.05 3.92 0.26
C GLY A 29 13.07 3.51 1.74
N LEU A 30 11.92 3.05 2.27
CA LEU A 30 11.75 2.65 3.66
C LEU A 30 12.49 1.36 4.05
N GLY A 31 13.11 0.67 3.08
CA GLY A 31 14.05 -0.42 3.39
C GLY A 31 15.27 0.06 4.18
N LYS A 32 15.65 1.34 4.07
CA LYS A 32 16.79 1.93 4.77
C LYS A 32 16.39 2.49 6.15
N PRO A 33 17.13 2.22 7.23
CA PRO A 33 16.83 2.73 8.57
C PRO A 33 16.73 4.26 8.63
N GLU A 34 17.61 4.97 7.95
CA GLU A 34 17.66 6.45 7.95
C GLU A 34 16.39 7.05 7.34
N ASN A 35 15.85 6.39 6.31
CA ASN A 35 14.61 6.82 5.68
C ASN A 35 13.39 6.53 6.57
N ARG A 36 13.40 5.43 7.35
CA ARG A 36 12.34 5.20 8.35
C ARG A 36 12.38 6.24 9.46
N ALA A 37 13.58 6.63 9.90
CA ALA A 37 13.73 7.71 10.88
C ALA A 37 13.20 9.05 10.33
N ALA A 38 13.54 9.39 9.09
CA ALA A 38 13.03 10.60 8.44
C ALA A 38 11.50 10.59 8.27
N PHE A 39 10.92 9.46 7.83
CA PHE A 39 9.47 9.31 7.72
C PHE A 39 8.77 9.46 9.08
N LYS A 40 9.32 8.89 10.15
CA LYS A 40 8.77 9.03 11.52
C LYS A 40 8.88 10.45 12.06
N ALA A 41 9.92 11.19 11.68
CA ALA A 41 10.14 12.55 12.17
C ALA A 41 9.17 13.55 11.52
N ASP A 42 8.97 13.43 10.20
CA ASP A 42 8.00 14.23 9.45
C ASP A 42 7.55 13.44 8.22
N GLU A 43 6.37 12.82 8.33
CA GLU A 43 5.84 11.99 7.27
C GLU A 43 5.60 12.80 5.99
N ARG A 44 5.00 14.01 6.10
CA ARG A 44 4.68 14.83 4.92
C ARG A 44 5.96 15.27 4.22
N ALA A 45 6.95 15.77 4.96
CA ALA A 45 8.22 16.17 4.38
C ALA A 45 8.97 15.00 3.72
N TYR A 46 8.86 13.78 4.27
CA TYR A 46 9.41 12.61 3.60
C TYR A 46 8.73 12.30 2.27
N LEU A 47 7.39 12.36 2.24
CA LEU A 47 6.59 12.09 1.04
C LEU A 47 6.84 13.12 -0.08
N ASP A 48 6.99 14.39 0.27
CA ASP A 48 7.24 15.48 -0.69
C ASP A 48 8.54 15.27 -1.51
N ARG A 49 9.51 14.51 -0.99
CA ARG A 49 10.77 14.15 -1.70
C ARG A 49 10.54 13.29 -2.96
N PHE A 50 9.36 12.67 -3.10
CA PHE A 50 9.06 11.71 -4.16
C PHE A 50 8.05 12.23 -5.19
N CYS A 51 7.63 13.49 -5.08
CA CYS A 51 6.70 14.15 -6.00
C CYS A 51 5.36 13.39 -6.17
N LEU A 52 4.89 12.75 -5.10
CA LEU A 52 3.61 12.04 -5.05
C LEU A 52 2.46 13.00 -5.36
N THR A 53 1.37 12.48 -5.93
CA THR A 53 0.12 13.25 -6.02
C THR A 53 -0.51 13.41 -4.63
N GLU A 54 -1.37 14.40 -4.42
CA GLU A 54 -2.09 14.56 -3.15
C GLU A 54 -2.96 13.32 -2.83
N GLU A 55 -3.45 12.61 -3.85
CA GLU A 55 -4.20 11.36 -3.69
C GLU A 55 -3.28 10.23 -3.16
N GLU A 56 -2.07 10.10 -3.71
CA GLU A 56 -1.05 9.15 -3.23
C GLU A 56 -0.58 9.49 -1.80
N ILE A 57 -0.35 10.78 -1.52
CA ILE A 57 0.01 11.27 -0.18
C ILE A 57 -1.09 10.93 0.82
N GLY A 58 -2.35 11.27 0.50
CA GLY A 58 -3.49 11.00 1.36
C GLY A 58 -3.68 9.51 1.63
N ALA A 59 -3.49 8.66 0.62
CA ALA A 59 -3.57 7.20 0.80
C ALA A 59 -2.49 6.68 1.75
N VAL A 60 -1.25 7.17 1.63
CA VAL A 60 -0.16 6.78 2.54
C VAL A 60 -0.46 7.25 3.95
N MET A 61 -0.73 8.54 4.16
CA MET A 61 -0.95 9.14 5.49
C MET A 61 -2.12 8.52 6.25
N ARG A 62 -3.17 8.07 5.55
CA ARG A 62 -4.30 7.36 6.17
C ARG A 62 -4.09 5.85 6.30
N ARG A 63 -2.95 5.34 5.87
CA ARG A 63 -2.65 3.89 5.75
C ARG A 63 -3.75 3.17 4.95
N ASP A 64 -4.26 3.81 3.91
CA ASP A 64 -5.31 3.24 3.04
C ASP A 64 -4.68 2.28 2.02
N TRP A 65 -4.51 1.03 2.44
CA TRP A 65 -3.88 -0.03 1.64
C TRP A 65 -4.64 -0.35 0.36
N ARG A 66 -5.97 -0.21 0.36
CA ARG A 66 -6.80 -0.45 -0.81
C ARG A 66 -6.56 0.65 -1.84
N GLU A 67 -6.55 1.89 -1.39
CA GLU A 67 -6.33 3.05 -2.23
C GLU A 67 -4.92 3.09 -2.80
N MET A 68 -3.90 2.80 -1.97
CA MET A 68 -2.52 2.65 -2.44
C MET A 68 -2.43 1.67 -3.62
N VAL A 69 -3.11 0.53 -3.56
CA VAL A 69 -3.15 -0.43 -4.68
C VAL A 69 -3.96 0.09 -5.87
N ARG A 70 -5.10 0.74 -5.65
CA ARG A 70 -5.90 1.37 -6.72
C ARG A 70 -5.08 2.40 -7.52
N LEU A 71 -4.21 3.14 -6.82
CA LEU A 71 -3.31 4.14 -7.38
C LEU A 71 -2.09 3.56 -8.11
N GLY A 72 -1.90 2.24 -8.08
CA GLY A 72 -0.76 1.56 -8.74
C GLY A 72 0.36 1.18 -7.78
N GLY A 73 0.14 1.25 -6.47
CA GLY A 73 1.01 0.63 -5.48
C GLY A 73 1.02 -0.89 -5.63
N ASN A 74 2.19 -1.50 -5.68
CA ASN A 74 2.32 -2.94 -5.52
C ASN A 74 2.36 -3.26 -4.03
N VAL A 75 1.60 -4.28 -3.59
CA VAL A 75 1.51 -4.68 -2.18
C VAL A 75 2.89 -4.92 -1.55
N PHE A 76 3.84 -5.56 -2.27
CA PHE A 76 5.18 -5.85 -1.76
C PHE A 76 6.09 -4.62 -1.61
N TYR A 77 5.78 -3.53 -2.32
CA TYR A 77 6.44 -2.25 -2.12
C TYR A 77 5.85 -1.53 -0.92
N ILE A 78 4.54 -1.28 -0.91
CA ILE A 78 3.86 -0.49 0.12
C ILE A 78 3.91 -1.13 1.50
N LEU A 79 4.00 -2.47 1.60
CA LEU A 79 4.15 -3.18 2.88
C LEU A 79 5.35 -2.71 3.71
N LYS A 80 6.35 -2.05 3.13
CA LYS A 80 7.47 -1.47 3.89
C LYS A 80 7.03 -0.36 4.85
N ILE A 81 5.87 0.26 4.63
CA ILE A 81 5.25 1.18 5.59
C ILE A 81 4.95 0.46 6.93
N SER A 82 4.66 -0.85 6.90
CA SER A 82 4.43 -1.63 8.13
C SER A 82 5.68 -1.80 9.01
N ALA A 83 6.87 -1.49 8.50
CA ALA A 83 8.10 -1.43 9.31
C ALA A 83 8.16 -0.16 10.19
N ILE A 84 7.28 0.80 9.94
CA ILE A 84 7.15 2.06 10.67
C ILE A 84 5.97 1.98 11.62
N ASP A 85 4.80 1.63 11.07
CA ASP A 85 3.55 1.39 11.80
C ASP A 85 3.14 -0.07 11.64
N PRO A 86 3.48 -0.93 12.60
CA PRO A 86 3.21 -2.36 12.50
C PRO A 86 1.73 -2.65 12.25
N ALA A 87 1.46 -3.37 11.16
CA ALA A 87 0.16 -3.92 10.84
C ALA A 87 0.32 -5.40 10.48
N ARG A 88 -0.57 -6.25 10.98
CA ARG A 88 -0.59 -7.67 10.64
C ARG A 88 -1.01 -7.81 9.18
N MET A 89 -0.39 -8.76 8.46
CA MET A 89 -0.76 -9.01 7.06
C MET A 89 -2.26 -9.28 6.88
N THR A 90 -2.90 -9.90 7.88
CA THR A 90 -4.34 -10.18 7.86
C THR A 90 -5.20 -8.92 8.08
N GLU A 91 -4.72 -7.91 8.80
CA GLU A 91 -5.40 -6.61 8.93
C GLU A 91 -5.34 -5.84 7.60
N ILE A 92 -4.17 -5.87 6.94
CA ILE A 92 -3.99 -5.28 5.61
C ILE A 92 -4.91 -5.98 4.60
N GLY A 93 -4.95 -7.32 4.62
CA GLY A 93 -5.86 -8.10 3.78
C GLY A 93 -7.34 -7.77 4.01
N ALA A 94 -7.76 -7.65 5.27
CA ALA A 94 -9.11 -7.23 5.64
C ALA A 94 -9.44 -5.83 5.10
N HIS A 95 -8.54 -4.87 5.29
CA HIS A 95 -8.67 -3.51 4.78
C HIS A 95 -8.81 -3.48 3.25
N GLN A 96 -8.02 -4.28 2.52
CA GLN A 96 -8.12 -4.38 1.06
C GLN A 96 -9.43 -5.02 0.60
N ALA A 97 -9.94 -5.99 1.37
CA ALA A 97 -11.23 -6.63 1.12
C ALA A 97 -12.44 -5.76 1.53
N GLY A 98 -12.23 -4.66 2.26
CA GLY A 98 -13.31 -3.85 2.83
C GLY A 98 -14.09 -4.59 3.92
N MET A 99 -13.42 -5.46 4.66
CA MET A 99 -13.98 -6.27 5.74
C MET A 99 -13.37 -5.84 7.08
N ASP A 100 -14.10 -6.00 8.18
CA ASP A 100 -13.47 -5.97 9.50
C ASP A 100 -12.53 -7.18 9.66
N HIS A 101 -11.58 -7.07 10.59
CA HIS A 101 -10.52 -8.08 10.72
C HIS A 101 -11.06 -9.44 11.15
N GLU A 102 -12.04 -9.49 12.04
CA GLU A 102 -12.61 -10.75 12.54
C GLU A 102 -13.36 -11.49 11.43
N THR A 103 -14.22 -10.79 10.70
CA THR A 103 -14.94 -11.34 9.54
C THR A 103 -13.97 -11.81 8.46
N PHE A 104 -12.88 -11.08 8.20
CA PHE A 104 -11.85 -11.53 7.27
C PHE A 104 -11.18 -12.84 7.72
N LEU A 105 -10.81 -12.96 9.00
CA LEU A 105 -10.22 -14.18 9.54
C LEU A 105 -11.17 -15.38 9.39
N ARG A 106 -12.44 -15.20 9.75
CA ARG A 106 -13.47 -16.24 9.70
C ARG A 106 -13.81 -16.66 8.27
N GLU A 107 -14.14 -15.71 7.41
CA GLU A 107 -14.75 -16.00 6.10
C GLU A 107 -13.73 -16.20 4.97
N ARG A 108 -12.56 -15.53 5.03
CA ARG A 108 -11.54 -15.63 3.99
C ARG A 108 -10.42 -16.59 4.33
N LEU A 109 -10.06 -16.70 5.61
CA LEU A 109 -8.95 -17.55 6.05
C LEU A 109 -9.38 -18.81 6.82
N GLY A 110 -10.67 -18.96 7.13
CA GLY A 110 -11.18 -20.11 7.89
C GLY A 110 -10.58 -20.21 9.30
N LYS A 111 -10.16 -19.08 9.88
CA LYS A 111 -9.58 -19.00 11.22
C LYS A 111 -10.67 -18.56 12.19
N VAL A 112 -10.89 -19.38 13.22
CA VAL A 112 -11.77 -19.09 14.35
C VAL A 112 -10.90 -18.79 15.56
#